data_AF-A0A920BKD1-F1
#
_entry.id   AF-A0A920BKD1-F1
#
_cell.length_a   1.000
_cell.length_b   1.000
_cell.length_c   1.000
_cell.angle_alpha   90.00
_cell.angle_beta   90.00
_cell.angle_gamma   90.00
#
_symmetry.space_group_name_H-M   'P 1'
#
loop_
_entity.id
_entity.type
_entity.pdbx_description
1 polymer ?
#
loop_
_entity_poly.entity_id
_entity_poly.type
_entity_poly.pdbx_seq_one_letter_code
_entity_poly.pdbx_strand_id
1 'polypeptide(L)'
;MLRVHTAGSVGGSTALVAASLVHSGVHERVLTVAWEKQSESNAMWALSLKQPFQVSINAGAGGYFSPIIRQYMEETQAPELIGCMVAFKDRQHALLNPYAHLHQPDLTFDQVVESPMLWEPIRYSETCPSSDGAAAMVIVNETEAENQ
;
A
#
# COMPACT_ATOMS: atom_id res chain seq x y z
N MET A 1 25.50 4.48 -3.02
CA MET A 1 24.19 4.20 -2.41
C MET A 1 23.24 5.34 -2.80
N LEU A 2 22.16 5.02 -3.52
CA LEU A 2 21.15 5.99 -3.96
C LEU A 2 19.86 5.75 -3.15
N ARG A 3 19.21 6.81 -2.69
CA ARG A 3 17.90 6.73 -2.02
C ARG A 3 16.81 7.21 -2.97
N VAL A 4 15.79 6.40 -3.16
CA VAL A 4 14.58 6.75 -3.92
C VAL A 4 13.46 7.07 -2.92
N HIS A 5 12.73 8.16 -3.14
CA HIS A 5 11.62 8.55 -2.27
C HIS A 5 10.43 9.08 -3.07
N THR A 6 9.33 8.32 -3.06
CA THR A 6 8.09 8.59 -3.80
C THR A 6 6.84 8.30 -2.95
N ALA A 7 6.96 8.45 -1.63
CA ALA A 7 5.91 8.09 -0.66
C ALA A 7 5.50 6.60 -0.77
N GLY A 8 4.21 6.28 -0.84
CA GLY A 8 3.72 4.89 -0.84
C GLY A 8 4.22 4.03 -2.02
N SER A 9 4.75 4.62 -3.09
CA SER A 9 5.26 3.88 -4.26
C SER A 9 6.76 3.55 -4.20
N VAL A 10 7.46 3.87 -3.10
CA VAL A 10 8.93 3.72 -2.96
C VAL A 10 9.42 2.32 -3.32
N GLY A 11 8.72 1.27 -2.90
CA GLY A 11 9.11 -0.11 -3.22
C GLY A 11 9.20 -0.34 -4.74
N GLY A 12 8.16 0.05 -5.48
CA GLY A 12 8.11 -0.07 -6.94
C GLY A 12 9.09 0.87 -7.65
N SER A 13 9.15 2.14 -7.24
CA SER A 13 10.09 3.11 -7.85
C SER A 13 11.55 2.71 -7.64
N THR A 14 11.89 2.10 -6.51
CA THR A 14 13.25 1.58 -6.27
C THR A 14 13.60 0.45 -7.24
N ALA A 15 12.66 -0.47 -7.48
CA ALA A 15 12.84 -1.54 -8.46
C ALA A 15 13.01 -0.99 -9.89
N LEU A 16 12.21 0.01 -10.27
CA LEU A 16 12.31 0.65 -11.58
C LEU A 16 13.66 1.36 -11.79
N VAL A 17 14.17 2.05 -10.77
CA VAL A 17 15.50 2.67 -10.83
C VAL A 17 16.59 1.62 -10.99
N ALA A 18 16.54 0.53 -10.21
CA ALA A 18 17.50 -0.56 -10.33
C ALA A 18 17.44 -1.26 -11.70
N ALA A 19 16.23 -1.54 -12.21
CA ALA A 19 16.04 -2.08 -13.55
C ALA A 19 16.60 -1.14 -14.63
N SER A 20 16.44 0.17 -14.49
CA SER A 20 16.99 1.15 -15.43
C SER A 20 18.53 1.17 -15.42
N LEU A 21 19.15 1.03 -14.24
CA LEU A 21 20.61 0.95 -14.11
C LEU A 21 21.18 -0.33 -14.74
N VAL A 22 20.47 -1.45 -14.60
CA VAL A 22 20.83 -2.71 -15.25
C VAL A 22 20.64 -2.63 -16.76
N HIS A 23 19.48 -2.17 -17.20
CA HIS A 23 19.12 -2.10 -18.62
C HIS A 23 20.03 -1.14 -19.41
N SER A 24 20.48 -0.04 -18.78
CA SER A 24 21.41 0.91 -19.41
C SER A 24 22.88 0.44 -19.41
N GLY A 25 23.18 -0.73 -18.85
CA GLY A 25 24.54 -1.27 -18.76
C GLY A 25 25.43 -0.53 -17.75
N VAL A 26 24.86 0.32 -16.90
CA VAL A 26 25.61 1.04 -15.85
C VAL A 26 26.07 0.08 -14.75
N HIS A 27 25.22 -0.90 -14.42
CA HIS A 27 25.53 -1.95 -13.44
C HIS A 27 25.03 -3.30 -13.95
N GLU A 28 25.75 -4.38 -13.63
CA GLU A 28 25.31 -5.75 -13.99
C GLU A 28 24.42 -6.36 -12.90
N ARG A 29 24.58 -5.91 -11.65
CA ARG A 29 23.86 -6.39 -10.47
C ARG A 29 23.56 -5.23 -9.51
N VAL A 30 22.31 -5.10 -9.09
CA VAL A 30 21.85 -4.05 -8.17
C VAL A 30 21.03 -4.67 -7.05
N LEU A 31 21.44 -4.44 -5.80
CA LEU A 31 20.63 -4.76 -4.62
C LEU A 31 19.66 -3.61 -4.33
N THR A 32 18.38 -3.91 -4.30
CA THR A 32 17.32 -3.02 -3.82
C THR A 32 16.87 -3.43 -2.44
N VAL A 33 16.65 -2.45 -1.56
CA VAL A 33 16.11 -2.67 -0.22
C VAL A 33 15.09 -1.57 0.05
N ALA A 34 13.87 -1.96 0.36
CA ALA A 34 12.80 -1.08 0.83
C ALA A 34 12.35 -1.54 2.21
N TRP A 35 12.19 -0.61 3.14
CA TRP A 35 11.74 -0.92 4.50
C TRP A 35 10.97 0.27 5.08
N GLU A 36 10.15 -0.02 6.08
CA GLU A 36 9.39 0.98 6.82
C GLU A 36 9.23 0.53 8.28
N LYS A 37 9.21 1.50 9.21
CA LYS A 37 8.95 1.29 10.64
C LYS A 37 7.85 2.24 11.10
N GLN A 38 6.61 1.87 10.83
CA GLN A 38 5.45 2.71 11.12
C GLN A 38 5.01 2.61 12.59
N SER A 39 5.39 1.55 13.32
CA SER A 39 4.98 1.38 14.72
C SER A 39 5.47 2.49 15.66
N GLU A 40 6.50 3.24 15.26
CA GLU A 40 7.13 4.30 16.04
C GLU A 40 6.74 5.71 15.54
N SER A 41 5.75 5.82 14.65
CA SER A 41 5.35 7.08 14.06
C SER A 41 3.84 7.17 13.87
N ASN A 42 3.35 8.38 13.54
CA ASN A 42 1.96 8.63 13.21
C ASN A 42 1.81 8.81 11.69
N ALA A 43 1.46 7.73 11.00
CA ALA A 43 1.28 7.72 9.55
C ALA A 43 0.17 8.67 9.06
N MET A 44 -0.88 8.90 9.86
CA MET A 44 -1.95 9.85 9.51
C MET A 44 -1.43 11.28 9.34
N TRP A 45 -0.47 11.69 10.18
CA TRP A 45 0.15 13.01 10.06
C TRP A 45 0.99 13.12 8.79
N ALA A 46 1.81 12.10 8.50
CA ALA A 46 2.66 12.08 7.30
C ALA A 46 1.85 12.12 5.99
N LEU A 47 0.63 11.58 6.00
CA LEU A 47 -0.25 11.52 4.83
C LEU A 47 -1.19 12.73 4.71
N SER A 48 -1.22 13.61 5.71
CA SER A 48 -2.02 14.84 5.68
C SER A 48 -1.21 15.97 5.05
N LEU A 49 -1.06 15.93 3.73
CA LEU A 49 -0.28 16.92 2.98
C LEU A 49 -0.81 18.34 3.22
N LYS A 50 0.07 19.25 3.64
CA LYS A 50 -0.27 20.66 3.81
C LYS A 50 -0.29 21.35 2.45
N GLN A 51 -1.48 21.70 1.97
CA GLN A 51 -1.61 22.56 0.79
C GLN A 51 -1.38 24.04 1.16
N PRO A 52 -0.68 24.81 0.30
CA PRO A 52 -0.52 26.24 0.50
C PRO A 52 -1.87 26.94 0.65
N PHE A 53 -1.99 27.84 1.61
CA PHE A 53 -3.18 28.66 1.85
C PHE A 53 -4.46 27.87 2.20
N GLN A 54 -4.34 26.58 2.57
CA GLN A 54 -5.45 25.77 3.05
C GLN A 54 -5.27 25.40 4.52
N VAL A 55 -6.39 25.26 5.23
CA VAL A 55 -6.38 24.69 6.58
C VAL A 55 -5.90 23.25 6.49
N SER A 56 -4.94 22.89 7.35
CA SER A 56 -4.48 21.51 7.42
C SER A 56 -5.63 20.65 7.94
N ILE A 57 -6.12 19.76 7.09
CA ILE A 57 -7.08 18.74 7.45
C ILE A 57 -6.31 17.46 7.76
N ASN A 58 -6.42 16.98 9.00
CA ASN A 58 -5.91 15.67 9.41
C ASN A 58 -6.84 14.56 8.88
N ALA A 59 -7.04 14.54 7.56
CA ALA A 59 -7.97 13.64 6.90
C ALA A 59 -7.37 12.24 6.68
N GLY A 60 -6.03 12.11 6.79
CA GLY A 60 -5.32 10.90 6.39
C GLY A 60 -5.54 10.57 4.91
N ALA A 61 -5.01 9.42 4.46
CA ALA A 61 -5.24 8.98 3.08
C ALA A 61 -6.73 8.71 2.80
N GLY A 62 -7.44 8.07 3.75
CA GLY A 62 -8.84 7.70 3.58
C GLY A 62 -9.76 8.90 3.32
N GLY A 63 -9.56 10.01 4.03
CA GLY A 63 -10.36 11.21 3.82
C GLY A 63 -10.14 11.85 2.44
N TYR A 64 -8.93 11.76 1.86
CA TYR A 64 -8.68 12.23 0.50
C TYR A 64 -9.25 11.30 -0.58
N PHE A 65 -9.27 9.99 -0.35
CA PHE A 65 -9.81 9.02 -1.31
C PHE A 65 -11.34 8.91 -1.27
N SER A 66 -11.98 9.22 -0.14
CA SER A 66 -13.43 9.04 0.03
C SER A 66 -14.28 9.77 -1.02
N PRO A 67 -14.04 11.05 -1.37
CA PRO A 67 -14.77 11.71 -2.46
C PRO A 67 -14.59 11.04 -3.82
N ILE A 68 -13.38 10.54 -4.10
CA ILE A 68 -13.05 9.84 -5.36
C ILE A 68 -13.82 8.52 -5.43
N ILE A 69 -13.90 7.78 -4.32
CA ILE A 69 -14.63 6.52 -4.24
C ILE A 69 -16.13 6.76 -4.42
N ARG A 70 -16.71 7.81 -3.81
CA ARG A 70 -18.13 8.16 -4.04
C ARG A 70 -18.42 8.46 -5.49
N GLN A 71 -17.58 9.26 -6.13
CA GLN A 71 -17.72 9.55 -7.56
C GLN A 71 -17.63 8.28 -8.41
N TYR A 72 -16.67 7.40 -8.13
CA TYR A 72 -16.56 6.10 -8.79
C TYR A 72 -17.85 5.27 -8.64
N MET A 73 -18.41 5.19 -7.43
CA MET A 73 -19.65 4.44 -7.18
C MET A 73 -20.84 5.02 -7.93
N GLU A 74 -20.97 6.35 -7.96
CA GLU A 74 -22.04 7.06 -8.68
C GLU A 74 -21.93 6.84 -10.20
N GLU A 75 -20.74 7.01 -10.77
CA GLU A 75 -20.52 6.89 -12.22
C GLU A 75 -20.66 5.46 -12.73
N THR A 76 -20.21 4.48 -11.95
CA THR A 76 -20.15 3.07 -12.38
C THR A 76 -21.29 2.20 -11.87
N GLN A 77 -22.12 2.73 -10.95
CA GLN A 77 -23.14 1.96 -10.24
C GLN A 77 -22.55 0.75 -9.51
N ALA A 78 -21.33 0.90 -8.98
CA ALA A 78 -20.67 -0.15 -8.21
C ALA A 78 -21.52 -0.53 -6.98
N PRO A 79 -21.50 -1.81 -6.56
CA PRO A 79 -22.23 -2.24 -5.36
C PRO A 79 -21.82 -1.44 -4.13
N GLU A 80 -22.78 -1.18 -3.23
CA GLU A 80 -22.54 -0.41 -2.00
C GLU A 80 -21.40 -1.00 -1.15
N LEU A 81 -21.33 -2.33 -1.06
CA LEU A 81 -20.35 -3.06 -0.27
C LEU A 81 -19.08 -3.44 -1.06
N ILE A 82 -18.81 -2.82 -2.21
CA ILE A 82 -17.69 -3.20 -3.08
C ILE A 82 -16.35 -3.22 -2.35
N GLY A 83 -16.07 -2.22 -1.51
CA GLY A 83 -14.82 -2.17 -0.75
C GLY A 83 -14.76 -3.21 0.37
N CYS A 84 -15.89 -3.48 1.05
CA CYS A 84 -16.01 -4.58 2.01
C CYS A 84 -15.75 -5.96 1.36
N MET A 85 -16.23 -6.17 0.13
CA MET A 85 -15.99 -7.41 -0.63
C MET A 85 -14.50 -7.60 -0.93
N VAL A 86 -13.82 -6.53 -1.35
CA VAL A 86 -12.36 -6.56 -1.59
C VAL A 86 -11.60 -6.82 -0.30
N ALA A 87 -11.95 -6.10 0.78
CA ALA A 87 -11.31 -6.26 2.08
C ALA A 87 -11.45 -7.70 2.60
N PHE A 88 -12.65 -8.27 2.56
CA PHE A 88 -12.88 -9.65 2.99
C PHE A 88 -12.06 -10.65 2.17
N LYS A 89 -12.09 -10.54 0.84
CA LYS A 89 -11.23 -11.36 -0.05
C LYS A 89 -9.76 -11.26 0.34
N ASP A 90 -9.24 -10.05 0.56
CA ASP A 90 -7.84 -9.83 0.91
C ASP A 90 -7.47 -10.44 2.25
N ARG A 91 -8.38 -10.40 3.24
CA ARG A 91 -8.20 -11.07 4.53
C ARG A 91 -8.19 -12.60 4.39
N GLN A 92 -9.03 -13.17 3.54
CA GLN A 92 -8.99 -14.62 3.26
C GLN A 92 -7.66 -15.03 2.60
N HIS A 93 -7.16 -14.24 1.64
CA HIS A 93 -5.85 -14.52 1.02
C HIS A 93 -4.68 -14.31 1.98
N ALA A 94 -4.78 -13.36 2.93
CA ALA A 94 -3.75 -13.13 3.93
C ALA A 94 -3.48 -14.38 4.79
N LEU A 95 -4.50 -15.23 5.03
CA LEU A 95 -4.34 -16.49 5.75
C LEU A 95 -3.41 -17.48 5.06
N LEU A 96 -3.25 -17.38 3.74
CA LEU A 96 -2.37 -18.23 2.94
C LEU A 96 -0.92 -17.71 2.90
N ASN A 97 -0.68 -16.49 3.38
CA ASN A 97 0.63 -15.86 3.35
C ASN A 97 1.23 -15.81 4.78
N PRO A 98 2.32 -16.55 5.06
CA PRO A 98 2.95 -16.53 6.37
C PRO A 98 3.55 -15.17 6.75
N TYR A 99 3.80 -14.30 5.77
CA TYR A 99 4.35 -12.95 5.97
C TYR A 99 3.27 -11.86 6.09
N ALA A 100 1.99 -12.20 5.97
CA ALA A 100 0.93 -11.21 6.16
C ALA A 100 0.92 -10.70 7.61
N HIS A 101 0.67 -9.41 7.80
CA HIS A 101 0.57 -8.85 9.15
C HIS A 101 -0.72 -9.32 9.87
N LEU A 102 -1.83 -9.44 9.15
CA LEU A 102 -3.12 -9.80 9.73
C LEU A 102 -3.50 -11.23 9.36
N HIS A 103 -3.65 -12.08 10.38
CA HIS A 103 -4.23 -13.42 10.27
C HIS A 103 -5.51 -13.48 11.10
N GLN A 104 -6.67 -13.34 10.44
CA GLN A 104 -7.98 -13.33 11.10
C GLN A 104 -8.81 -14.52 10.58
N PRO A 105 -8.54 -15.76 11.05
CA PRO A 105 -9.16 -16.97 10.51
C PRO A 105 -10.69 -17.02 10.71
N ASP A 106 -11.18 -16.38 11.77
CA ASP A 106 -12.60 -16.36 12.14
C ASP A 106 -13.34 -15.10 11.64
N LEU A 107 -12.69 -14.27 10.81
CA LEU A 107 -13.32 -13.08 10.25
C LEU A 107 -14.46 -13.51 9.31
N THR A 108 -15.62 -12.90 9.50
CA THR A 108 -16.79 -13.06 8.63
C THR A 108 -17.02 -11.81 7.79
N PHE A 109 -17.74 -11.94 6.67
CA PHE A 109 -18.09 -10.80 5.83
C PHE A 109 -18.95 -9.78 6.60
N ASP A 110 -19.89 -10.24 7.42
CA ASP A 110 -20.75 -9.36 8.22
C ASP A 110 -19.92 -8.52 9.20
N GLN A 111 -18.90 -9.08 9.84
CA GLN A 111 -17.97 -8.31 10.69
C GLN A 111 -17.19 -7.23 9.92
N VAL A 112 -16.92 -7.43 8.62
CA VAL A 112 -16.31 -6.39 7.77
C VAL A 112 -17.31 -5.25 7.55
N VAL A 113 -18.56 -5.58 7.23
CA VAL A 113 -19.64 -4.62 6.98
C VAL A 113 -20.03 -3.85 8.24
N GLU A 114 -20.09 -4.52 9.39
CA GLU A 114 -20.43 -3.92 10.69
C GLU A 114 -19.29 -3.09 11.29
N SER A 115 -18.09 -3.14 10.69
CA SER A 115 -16.96 -2.37 11.18
C SER A 115 -17.23 -0.86 11.13
N PRO A 116 -16.66 -0.08 12.08
CA PRO A 116 -16.92 1.35 12.17
C PRO A 116 -16.64 2.08 10.85
N MET A 117 -17.57 2.92 10.40
CA MET A 117 -17.35 3.83 9.28
C MET A 117 -16.30 4.87 9.70
N LEU A 118 -15.17 4.94 8.99
CA LEU A 118 -14.13 5.94 9.28
C LEU A 118 -14.32 7.19 8.43
N TRP A 119 -14.54 6.99 7.13
CA TRP A 119 -14.81 8.05 6.17
C TRP A 119 -15.83 7.50 5.20
N GLU A 120 -17.04 8.06 5.12
CA GLU A 120 -18.05 7.54 4.20
C GLU A 120 -17.52 7.52 2.74
N PRO A 121 -17.46 6.36 2.05
CA PRO A 121 -18.07 5.05 2.38
C PRO A 121 -17.12 3.96 2.96
N ILE A 122 -15.87 4.31 3.25
CA ILE A 122 -14.79 3.46 3.78
C ILE A 122 -14.98 3.15 5.28
N ARG A 123 -15.02 1.86 5.60
CA ARG A 123 -15.05 1.31 6.96
C ARG A 123 -13.68 0.88 7.45
N TYR A 124 -13.56 0.71 8.76
CA TYR A 124 -12.30 0.37 9.43
C TYR A 124 -11.66 -0.90 8.86
N SER A 125 -12.44 -1.95 8.65
CA SER A 125 -11.93 -3.24 8.15
C SER A 125 -11.37 -3.17 6.73
N GLU A 126 -11.74 -2.14 5.96
CA GLU A 126 -11.24 -1.88 4.60
C GLU A 126 -9.87 -1.19 4.58
N THR A 127 -9.42 -0.70 5.74
CA THR A 127 -8.13 -0.01 5.84
C THR A 127 -6.96 -0.98 6.04
N CYS A 128 -5.79 -0.59 5.53
CA CYS A 128 -4.55 -1.31 5.79
C CYS A 128 -4.03 -1.00 7.21
N PRO A 129 -3.44 -1.99 7.91
CA PRO A 129 -2.79 -1.75 9.18
C PRO A 129 -1.48 -0.97 8.97
N SER A 130 -1.11 -0.14 9.95
CA SER A 130 0.27 0.36 10.03
C SER A 130 1.20 -0.81 10.35
N SER A 131 2.22 -1.01 9.52
CA SER A 131 3.06 -2.21 9.57
C SER A 131 4.53 -1.86 9.57
N ASP A 132 5.34 -2.72 10.17
CA ASP A 132 6.78 -2.68 10.03
C ASP A 132 7.20 -3.82 9.10
N GLY A 133 8.17 -3.56 8.22
CA GLY A 133 8.62 -4.58 7.29
C GLY A 133 9.73 -4.13 6.38
N ALA A 134 10.33 -5.09 5.70
CA ALA A 134 11.33 -4.86 4.68
C ALA A 134 11.19 -5.89 3.55
N ALA A 135 11.55 -5.48 2.35
CA ALA A 135 11.70 -6.34 1.20
C ALA A 135 12.99 -5.96 0.46
N ALA A 136 13.71 -6.96 -0.07
CA ALA A 136 14.90 -6.75 -0.86
C ALA A 136 14.85 -7.61 -2.12
N MET A 137 15.36 -7.08 -3.22
CA MET A 137 15.50 -7.82 -4.48
C MET A 137 16.87 -7.55 -5.08
N VAL A 138 17.48 -8.58 -5.65
CA VAL A 138 18.68 -8.46 -6.47
C VAL A 138 18.24 -8.44 -7.92
N ILE A 139 18.45 -7.33 -8.62
CA ILE A 139 18.12 -7.19 -10.04
C ILE A 139 19.42 -7.31 -10.82
N VAL A 140 19.42 -8.17 -11.82
CA VAL A 140 20.57 -8.51 -12.66
C VAL A 140 20.18 -8.49 -14.14
N ASN A 141 21.18 -8.41 -15.02
CA ASN A 141 20.97 -8.69 -16.44
C ASN A 141 20.74 -10.19 -16.66
N GLU A 142 20.33 -10.57 -17.87
CA GLU A 142 20.01 -11.97 -18.22
C GLU A 142 21.21 -12.89 -18.06
N THR A 143 22.39 -12.50 -18.56
CA THR A 143 23.64 -13.27 -18.42
C THR A 143 23.96 -13.60 -16.95
N GLU A 144 23.83 -12.61 -16.06
CA GLU A 144 24.07 -12.77 -14.62
C GLU A 144 22.96 -13.55 -13.91
N ALA A 145 21.76 -13.61 -14.47
CA ALA A 145 20.68 -14.45 -13.95
C ALA A 145 20.90 -15.93 -14.29
N GLU A 146 21.43 -16.23 -15.47
CA GLU A 146 21.74 -17.59 -15.92
C GLU A 146 22.96 -18.20 -15.23
N ASN A 147 23.88 -17.37 -14.74
CA ASN A 147 25.11 -17.79 -14.05
C ASN A 147 24.94 -18.07 -12.54
N GLN A 148 23.71 -18.05 -12.01
CA GLN A 148 23.40 -18.26 -10.57
C GLN A 148 23.06 -19.70 -10.21
#